data_AF-A0A9R0EZM0-F1
#
_entry.id   AF-A0A9R0EZM0-F1
#
_cell.length_a   1.000
_cell.length_b   1.000
_cell.length_c   1.000
_cell.angle_alpha   90.00
_cell.angle_beta   90.00
_cell.angle_gamma   90.00
#
_symmetry.space_group_name_H-M   'P 1'
#
loop_
_entity.id
_entity.type
_entity.pdbx_description
1 polymer ?
#
loop_
_entity_poly.entity_id
_entity_poly.type
_entity_poly.pdbx_seq_one_letter_code
_entity_poly.pdbx_strand_id
1 'polypeptide(L)'
;MQHFIQGSFRQLGGRFDQAIDYDMADRILGSIFFSADVAASDLKKGRYFGLQPYVNYKEFCTNKKYRTFEDLKDSFSFERLDRLMEVYKDPKDIDLMAALWGEKHIKGGKIPATLYCLFADQLTRTLKSDRHWYERPNRPHAFTKAQLKAIRKVTIAGVLCSIGDLVSEIQPHAFYSISSDNPLTKCSSSKIGKLDLTAWKEDSCE
;
A
#
# COMPACT_ATOMS: atom_id res chain seq x y z
N MET A 1 4.91 -6.97 -22.69
CA MET A 1 5.37 -6.27 -21.48
C MET A 1 5.25 -4.74 -21.58
N GLN A 2 5.66 -4.11 -22.69
CA GLN A 2 5.61 -2.64 -22.83
C GLN A 2 4.19 -2.03 -22.68
N HIS A 3 3.16 -2.65 -23.27
CA HIS A 3 1.77 -2.21 -23.09
C HIS A 3 1.28 -2.31 -21.63
N PHE A 4 1.81 -3.26 -20.87
CA PHE A 4 1.49 -3.40 -19.45
C PHE A 4 2.08 -2.25 -18.65
N ILE A 5 3.34 -1.88 -18.93
CA ILE A 5 3.98 -0.72 -18.29
C ILE A 5 3.19 0.56 -18.59
N GLN A 6 2.85 0.81 -19.86
CA GLN A 6 2.01 1.95 -20.27
C GLN A 6 0.64 1.94 -19.58
N GLY A 7 0.00 0.77 -19.49
CA GLY A 7 -1.26 0.61 -18.76
C GLY A 7 -1.15 0.97 -17.28
N SER A 8 -0.07 0.55 -16.62
CA SER A 8 0.10 0.71 -15.17
C SER A 8 0.09 2.16 -14.65
N PHE A 9 0.50 3.13 -15.48
CA PHE A 9 0.50 4.55 -15.11
C PHE A 9 -0.53 5.39 -15.87
N ARG A 10 -1.18 4.86 -16.91
CA ARG A 10 -2.23 5.56 -17.66
C ARG A 10 -3.64 5.17 -17.25
N GLN A 11 -3.85 3.91 -16.87
CA GLN A 11 -5.15 3.43 -16.43
C GLN A 11 -5.38 3.81 -14.97
N LEU A 12 -6.64 4.11 -14.65
CA LEU A 12 -7.04 4.32 -13.27
C LEU A 12 -7.10 2.97 -12.55
N GLY A 13 -6.65 2.95 -11.30
CA GLY A 13 -6.97 1.84 -10.41
C GLY A 13 -8.46 1.81 -10.07
N GLY A 14 -8.90 0.72 -9.45
CA GLY A 14 -10.22 0.61 -8.83
C GLY A 14 -10.45 1.74 -7.83
N ARG A 15 -11.73 2.04 -7.56
CA ARG A 15 -12.08 3.06 -6.56
C ARG A 15 -11.66 2.57 -5.17
N PHE A 16 -11.20 3.50 -4.33
CA PHE A 16 -11.00 3.23 -2.90
C PHE A 16 -12.35 3.27 -2.17
N ASP A 17 -13.24 2.37 -2.57
CA ASP A 17 -14.45 2.04 -1.83
C ASP A 17 -14.23 0.72 -1.08
N GLN A 18 -15.32 0.17 -0.55
CA GLN A 18 -15.29 -1.06 0.24
C GLN A 18 -16.00 -2.20 -0.50
N ALA A 19 -16.07 -2.09 -1.83
CA ALA A 19 -16.49 -3.18 -2.70
C ALA A 19 -15.24 -3.93 -3.19
N ILE A 20 -15.42 -5.22 -3.46
CA ILE A 20 -14.42 -6.04 -4.14
C ILE A 20 -14.97 -6.25 -5.55
N ASP A 21 -14.17 -5.92 -6.56
CA ASP A 21 -14.53 -6.18 -7.95
C ASP A 21 -14.83 -7.66 -8.18
N TYR A 22 -15.85 -7.97 -8.98
CA TYR A 22 -16.32 -9.34 -9.21
C TYR A 22 -15.20 -10.26 -9.71
N ASP A 23 -14.34 -9.77 -10.60
CA ASP A 23 -13.21 -10.55 -11.11
C ASP A 23 -12.18 -10.89 -10.02
N MET A 24 -12.05 -10.06 -8.99
CA MET A 24 -11.23 -10.34 -7.80
C MET A 24 -11.94 -11.21 -6.79
N ALA A 25 -13.24 -11.02 -6.59
CA ALA A 25 -14.02 -11.75 -5.63
C ALA A 25 -14.20 -13.23 -6.02
N ASP A 26 -14.49 -13.51 -7.29
CA ASP A 26 -14.95 -14.83 -7.76
C ASP A 26 -14.05 -15.50 -8.81
N ARG A 27 -13.29 -14.72 -9.60
CA ARG A 27 -12.58 -15.21 -10.79
C ARG A 27 -11.07 -14.99 -10.78
N ILE A 28 -10.48 -14.78 -9.61
CA ILE A 28 -9.07 -14.38 -9.48
C ILE A 28 -8.07 -15.35 -10.14
N LEU A 29 -8.42 -16.65 -10.22
CA LEU A 29 -7.57 -17.70 -10.82
C LEU A 29 -7.98 -18.08 -12.24
N GLY A 30 -8.98 -17.39 -12.82
CA GLY A 30 -9.43 -17.59 -14.19
C GLY A 30 -9.74 -19.05 -14.52
N SER A 31 -9.03 -19.61 -15.51
CA SER A 31 -9.25 -20.98 -15.99
C SER A 31 -8.70 -22.07 -15.06
N ILE A 32 -7.87 -21.73 -14.06
CA ILE A 32 -7.29 -22.72 -13.13
C ILE A 32 -8.31 -23.14 -12.08
N PHE A 33 -9.12 -22.19 -11.58
CA PHE A 33 -10.25 -22.44 -10.69
C PHE A 33 -11.44 -21.58 -11.12
N PHE A 34 -12.51 -22.25 -11.57
CA PHE A 34 -13.68 -21.62 -12.17
C PHE A 34 -14.47 -20.72 -11.22
N SER A 35 -14.32 -20.93 -9.90
CA SER A 35 -14.88 -20.07 -8.86
C SER A 35 -13.99 -20.16 -7.63
N ALA A 36 -13.61 -19.02 -7.09
CA ALA A 36 -12.87 -18.91 -5.84
C ALA A 36 -13.34 -17.66 -5.10
N ASP A 37 -13.82 -17.80 -3.87
CA ASP A 37 -14.16 -16.67 -3.00
C ASP A 37 -12.91 -16.19 -2.24
N VAL A 38 -12.30 -15.11 -2.72
CA VAL A 38 -11.06 -14.57 -2.13
C VAL A 38 -11.30 -14.01 -0.75
N ALA A 39 -12.44 -13.36 -0.51
CA ALA A 39 -12.75 -12.76 0.78
C ALA A 39 -12.93 -13.85 1.85
N ALA A 40 -13.72 -14.89 1.56
CA ALA A 40 -13.88 -16.02 2.46
C ALA A 40 -12.57 -16.78 2.68
N SER A 41 -11.74 -16.91 1.64
CA SER A 41 -10.39 -17.49 1.75
C SER A 41 -9.50 -16.71 2.71
N ASP A 42 -9.52 -15.38 2.65
CA ASP A 42 -8.72 -14.52 3.54
C ASP A 42 -9.22 -14.58 4.99
N LEU A 43 -10.53 -14.64 5.23
CA LEU A 43 -11.08 -14.90 6.57
C LEU A 43 -10.62 -16.26 7.11
N LYS A 44 -10.68 -17.31 6.28
CA LYS A 44 -10.23 -18.65 6.64
C LYS A 44 -8.73 -18.69 6.96
N LYS A 45 -7.89 -18.02 6.15
CA LYS A 45 -6.45 -17.87 6.43
C LYS A 45 -6.22 -17.16 7.76
N GLY A 46 -6.94 -16.07 8.02
CA GLY A 46 -6.83 -15.32 9.28
C GLY A 46 -7.08 -16.21 10.50
N ARG A 47 -8.16 -17.01 10.46
CA ARG A 47 -8.48 -17.98 11.52
C ARG A 47 -7.43 -19.09 11.63
N TYR A 48 -6.96 -19.62 10.50
CA TYR A 48 -5.93 -20.65 10.46
C TYR A 48 -4.60 -20.18 11.07
N PHE A 49 -4.17 -18.96 10.77
CA PHE A 49 -2.96 -18.36 11.33
C PHE A 49 -3.15 -17.85 12.77
N GLY A 50 -4.35 -17.98 13.34
CA GLY A 50 -4.64 -17.54 14.70
C GLY A 50 -4.54 -16.03 14.87
N LEU A 51 -4.88 -15.25 13.84
CA LEU A 51 -5.00 -13.80 13.96
C LEU A 51 -5.99 -13.46 15.06
N GLN A 52 -5.65 -12.47 15.87
CA GLN A 52 -6.49 -12.07 16.99
C GLN A 52 -7.77 -11.38 16.48
N PRO A 53 -8.79 -11.26 17.35
CA PRO A 53 -9.96 -10.45 17.02
C PRO A 53 -9.60 -9.00 16.69
N TYR A 54 -10.37 -8.38 15.80
CA TYR A 54 -10.22 -6.98 15.41
C TYR A 54 -10.07 -6.04 16.61
N VAL A 55 -10.91 -6.23 17.63
CA VAL A 55 -10.91 -5.38 18.83
C VAL A 55 -9.55 -5.36 19.49
N ASN A 56 -8.80 -6.46 19.55
CA ASN A 56 -7.49 -6.51 20.20
C ASN A 56 -6.46 -5.62 19.48
N TYR A 57 -6.46 -5.63 18.14
CA TYR A 57 -5.61 -4.74 17.35
C TYR A 57 -6.04 -3.27 17.51
N LYS A 58 -7.34 -3.02 17.59
CA LYS A 58 -7.85 -1.67 17.84
C LYS A 58 -7.46 -1.16 19.22
N GLU A 59 -7.57 -1.99 20.27
CA GLU A 59 -7.12 -1.66 21.62
C GLU A 59 -5.63 -1.34 21.64
N PHE A 60 -4.80 -2.14 20.93
CA PHE A 60 -3.38 -1.87 20.77
C PHE A 60 -3.12 -0.49 20.13
N CYS A 61 -3.89 -0.13 19.10
CA CYS A 61 -3.70 1.11 18.37
C CYS A 61 -4.21 2.36 19.09
N THR A 62 -5.23 2.24 19.94
CA THR A 62 -5.87 3.40 20.59
C THR A 62 -5.65 3.47 22.11
N ASN A 63 -5.14 2.41 22.71
CA ASN A 63 -5.08 2.20 24.16
C ASN A 63 -6.45 2.29 24.87
N LYS A 64 -7.56 2.08 24.14
CA LYS A 64 -8.92 2.04 24.68
C LYS A 64 -9.44 0.61 24.69
N LYS A 65 -10.41 0.30 25.56
CA LYS A 65 -11.08 -1.01 25.58
C LYS A 65 -12.32 -0.98 24.70
N TYR A 66 -12.54 -2.05 23.94
CA TYR A 66 -13.73 -2.24 23.11
C TYR A 66 -14.41 -3.54 23.52
N ARG A 67 -15.57 -3.44 24.18
CA ARG A 67 -16.26 -4.57 24.81
C ARG A 67 -17.67 -4.79 24.28
N THR A 68 -18.25 -3.77 23.67
CA THR A 68 -19.59 -3.76 23.11
C THR A 68 -19.58 -3.25 21.66
N PHE A 69 -20.62 -3.53 20.89
CA PHE A 69 -20.76 -2.97 19.55
C PHE A 69 -20.93 -1.45 19.58
N GLU A 70 -21.55 -0.91 20.64
CA GLU A 70 -21.60 0.53 20.93
C GLU A 70 -20.23 1.21 20.89
N ASP A 71 -19.19 0.57 21.45
CA ASP A 71 -17.82 1.11 21.48
C ASP A 71 -17.22 1.23 20.06
N LEU A 72 -17.81 0.59 19.06
CA LEU A 72 -17.36 0.57 17.67
C LEU A 72 -18.07 1.58 16.77
N LYS A 73 -19.10 2.31 17.25
CA LYS A 73 -19.91 3.26 16.46
C LYS A 73 -19.08 4.34 15.74
N ASP A 74 -18.00 4.79 16.36
CA ASP A 74 -17.11 5.77 15.73
C ASP A 74 -16.32 5.19 14.54
N SER A 75 -16.10 3.88 14.53
CA SER A 75 -15.21 3.18 13.60
C SER A 75 -15.90 2.78 12.29
N PHE A 76 -17.21 2.57 12.34
CA PHE A 76 -18.02 2.07 11.22
C PHE A 76 -19.18 3.02 10.91
N SER A 77 -19.76 2.93 9.71
CA SER A 77 -21.09 3.50 9.49
C SER A 77 -22.13 2.63 10.21
N PHE A 78 -23.30 3.19 10.49
CA PHE A 78 -24.40 2.45 11.13
C PHE A 78 -24.71 1.14 10.39
N GLU A 79 -24.89 1.23 9.08
CA GLU A 79 -25.23 0.09 8.22
C GLU A 79 -24.17 -1.03 8.26
N ARG A 80 -22.88 -0.67 8.33
CA ARG A 80 -21.79 -1.67 8.38
C ARG A 80 -21.65 -2.31 9.75
N LEU A 81 -21.84 -1.52 10.80
CA LEU A 81 -21.86 -2.04 12.16
C LEU A 81 -23.03 -3.02 12.34
N ASP A 82 -24.19 -2.68 11.79
CA ASP A 82 -25.37 -3.54 11.78
C ASP A 82 -25.10 -4.87 11.07
N ARG A 83 -24.47 -4.86 9.89
CA ARG A 83 -24.01 -6.09 9.21
C ARG A 83 -23.04 -6.93 10.04
N LEU A 84 -22.13 -6.30 10.79
CA LEU A 84 -21.24 -7.02 11.68
C LEU A 84 -22.01 -7.66 12.85
N MET A 85 -23.03 -6.98 13.38
CA MET A 85 -23.89 -7.49 14.45
C MET A 85 -24.80 -8.64 13.99
N GLU A 86 -25.20 -8.67 12.72
CA GLU A 86 -25.93 -9.80 12.12
C GLU A 86 -25.08 -11.08 12.09
N VAL A 87 -23.77 -10.94 11.86
CA VAL A 87 -22.84 -12.07 11.65
C VAL A 87 -22.13 -12.50 12.94
N TYR A 88 -21.73 -11.55 13.78
CA TYR A 88 -20.96 -11.79 14.99
C TYR A 88 -21.81 -11.50 16.24
N LYS A 89 -21.80 -12.44 17.21
CA LYS A 89 -22.57 -12.29 18.46
C LYS A 89 -21.85 -11.44 19.50
N ASP A 90 -20.52 -11.49 19.54
CA ASP A 90 -19.67 -10.72 20.44
C ASP A 90 -18.66 -9.91 19.59
N PRO A 91 -18.40 -8.62 19.89
CA PRO A 91 -17.37 -7.85 19.19
C PRO A 91 -15.97 -8.48 19.28
N LYS A 92 -15.71 -9.34 20.27
CA LYS A 92 -14.47 -10.13 20.40
C LYS A 92 -14.37 -11.30 19.44
N ASP A 93 -15.41 -11.60 18.67
CA ASP A 93 -15.36 -12.64 17.63
C ASP A 93 -15.11 -12.07 16.23
N ILE A 94 -15.12 -10.74 16.09
CA ILE A 94 -14.97 -10.09 14.78
C ILE A 94 -13.58 -10.37 14.20
N ASP A 95 -13.54 -11.06 13.06
CA ASP A 95 -12.31 -11.31 12.31
C ASP A 95 -11.66 -9.98 11.91
N LEU A 96 -10.33 -9.90 12.03
CA LEU A 96 -9.57 -8.69 11.67
C LEU A 96 -9.89 -8.21 10.25
N MET A 97 -9.82 -9.11 9.25
CA MET A 97 -10.03 -8.73 7.85
C MET A 97 -11.46 -8.23 7.58
N ALA A 98 -12.48 -8.87 8.16
CA ALA A 98 -13.87 -8.44 8.01
C ALA A 98 -14.07 -7.00 8.53
N ALA A 99 -13.50 -6.69 9.69
CA ALA A 99 -13.53 -5.34 10.23
C ALA A 99 -12.74 -4.34 9.40
N LEU A 100 -11.55 -4.71 8.90
CA LEU A 100 -10.73 -3.82 8.10
C LEU A 100 -11.41 -3.42 6.79
N TRP A 101 -12.16 -4.32 6.14
CA TRP A 101 -12.90 -3.96 4.92
C TRP A 101 -14.05 -2.98 5.21
N GLY A 102 -14.67 -3.05 6.40
CA GLY A 102 -15.78 -2.16 6.76
C GLY A 102 -15.39 -0.85 7.45
N GLU A 103 -14.22 -0.79 8.08
CA GLU A 103 -13.79 0.34 8.92
C GLU A 103 -13.60 1.62 8.10
N LYS A 104 -13.97 2.76 8.69
CA LYS A 104 -13.79 4.07 8.07
C LYS A 104 -12.31 4.36 7.79
N HIS A 105 -12.06 4.92 6.63
CA HIS A 105 -10.72 5.39 6.27
C HIS A 105 -10.28 6.57 7.15
N ILE A 106 -8.97 6.70 7.35
CA ILE A 106 -8.40 7.88 8.02
C ILE A 106 -8.67 9.16 7.24
N LYS A 107 -8.78 10.30 7.95
CA LYS A 107 -8.93 11.61 7.31
C LYS A 107 -7.75 11.89 6.37
N GLY A 108 -8.04 12.14 5.09
CA GLY A 108 -7.02 12.38 4.06
C GLY A 108 -6.33 11.14 3.50
N GLY A 109 -6.64 9.94 4.00
CA GLY A 109 -6.08 8.68 3.51
C GLY A 109 -7.13 7.78 2.87
N LYS A 110 -6.66 6.63 2.37
CA LYS A 110 -7.48 5.62 1.64
C LYS A 110 -7.51 4.25 2.31
N ILE A 111 -7.01 4.16 3.54
CA ILE A 111 -6.95 2.91 4.31
C ILE A 111 -7.63 3.08 5.67
N PRO A 112 -8.17 2.00 6.26
CA PRO A 112 -8.75 2.01 7.61
C PRO A 112 -7.79 2.49 8.69
N ALA A 113 -8.33 3.08 9.76
CA ALA A 113 -7.53 3.61 10.87
C ALA A 113 -6.70 2.55 11.60
N THR A 114 -7.28 1.38 11.85
CA THR A 114 -6.56 0.27 12.49
C THR A 114 -5.47 -0.24 11.57
N LEU A 115 -5.76 -0.37 10.27
CA LEU A 115 -4.77 -0.78 9.28
C LEU A 115 -3.60 0.18 9.20
N TYR A 116 -3.87 1.50 9.16
CA TYR A 116 -2.84 2.52 9.16
C TYR A 116 -1.88 2.39 10.34
N CYS A 117 -2.42 2.24 11.56
CA CYS A 117 -1.61 2.06 12.77
C CYS A 117 -0.69 0.82 12.66
N LEU A 118 -1.24 -0.34 12.27
CA LEU A 118 -0.49 -1.58 12.14
C LEU A 118 0.59 -1.48 11.06
N PHE A 119 0.26 -0.92 9.89
CA PHE A 119 1.22 -0.71 8.81
C PHE A 119 2.33 0.26 9.23
N ALA A 120 1.99 1.37 9.90
CA ALA A 120 2.98 2.35 10.34
C ALA A 120 3.94 1.76 11.38
N ASP A 121 3.44 0.99 12.36
CA ASP A 121 4.28 0.28 13.32
C ASP A 121 5.19 -0.74 12.62
N GLN A 122 4.63 -1.57 11.74
CA GLN A 122 5.41 -2.58 11.00
C GLN A 122 6.48 -1.95 10.10
N LEU A 123 6.13 -0.94 9.31
CA LEU A 123 7.07 -0.21 8.45
C LEU A 123 8.17 0.44 9.30
N THR A 124 7.80 1.10 10.40
CA THR A 124 8.77 1.74 11.30
C THR A 124 9.74 0.72 11.88
N ARG A 125 9.27 -0.46 12.29
CA ARG A 125 10.13 -1.55 12.78
C ARG A 125 11.08 -2.02 11.69
N THR A 126 10.58 -2.29 10.48
CA THR A 126 11.40 -2.72 9.33
C THR A 126 12.49 -1.69 9.03
N LEU A 127 12.13 -0.40 8.95
CA LEU A 127 13.09 0.68 8.71
C LEU A 127 14.14 0.76 9.82
N LYS A 128 13.73 0.62 11.10
CA LYS A 128 14.61 0.70 12.27
C LYS A 128 15.50 -0.53 12.46
N SER A 129 15.05 -1.72 12.07
CA SER A 129 15.81 -2.97 12.22
C SER A 129 16.72 -3.27 11.03
N ASP A 130 16.43 -2.70 9.85
CA ASP A 130 17.24 -2.92 8.66
C ASP A 130 18.60 -2.22 8.77
N ARG A 131 19.65 -2.99 9.05
CA ARG A 131 21.05 -2.54 9.07
C ARG A 131 21.49 -1.90 7.75
N HIS A 132 20.88 -2.30 6.64
CA HIS A 132 21.20 -1.84 5.29
C HIS A 132 20.25 -0.76 4.78
N TRP A 133 19.34 -0.23 5.61
CA TRP A 133 18.49 0.89 5.23
C TRP A 133 19.33 2.01 4.59
N TYR A 134 18.92 2.44 3.40
CA TYR A 134 19.81 3.17 2.50
C TYR A 134 20.32 4.50 3.07
N GLU A 135 19.55 5.15 3.94
CA GLU A 135 19.91 6.43 4.57
C GLU A 135 20.82 6.30 5.80
N ARG A 136 21.16 5.08 6.25
CA ARG A 136 22.01 4.90 7.43
C ARG A 136 23.46 5.29 7.12
N PRO A 137 24.08 6.19 7.91
CA PRO A 137 25.47 6.59 7.70
C PRO A 137 26.47 5.54 8.22
N ASN A 138 26.11 4.81 9.30
CA ASN A 138 27.03 3.93 10.02
C ASN A 138 26.83 2.45 9.62
N ARG A 139 26.86 2.15 8.32
CA ARG A 139 26.80 0.77 7.80
C ARG A 139 27.96 0.50 6.85
N PRO A 140 28.37 -0.76 6.65
CA PRO A 140 29.31 -1.12 5.59
C PRO A 140 28.81 -0.58 4.24
N HIS A 141 29.72 0.07 3.49
CA HIS A 141 29.44 0.67 2.19
C HIS A 141 28.22 1.63 2.23
N ALA A 142 28.12 2.45 3.28
CA ALA A 142 27.10 3.48 3.39
C ALA A 142 27.21 4.47 2.22
N PHE A 143 26.05 4.95 1.74
CA PHE A 143 26.04 5.96 0.68
C PHE A 143 26.63 7.29 1.19
N THR A 144 27.42 7.93 0.34
CA THR A 144 27.89 9.29 0.61
C THR A 144 26.74 10.29 0.55
N LYS A 145 26.93 11.50 1.10
CA LYS A 145 25.92 12.57 1.01
C LYS A 145 25.55 12.90 -0.45
N ALA A 146 26.52 12.83 -1.37
CA ALA A 146 26.29 13.06 -2.80
C ALA A 146 25.43 11.96 -3.41
N GLN A 147 25.72 10.69 -3.10
CA GLN A 147 24.95 9.53 -3.54
C GLN A 147 23.51 9.57 -2.99
N LEU A 148 23.31 9.90 -1.72
CA LEU A 148 21.97 10.06 -1.12
C LEU A 148 21.18 11.18 -1.81
N LYS A 149 21.82 12.30 -2.15
CA LYS A 149 21.19 13.40 -2.88
C LYS A 149 20.77 12.96 -4.29
N ALA A 150 21.53 12.09 -4.95
CA ALA A 150 21.16 11.51 -6.23
C ALA A 150 19.96 10.54 -6.09
N ILE A 151 19.98 9.63 -5.11
CA ILE A 151 18.88 8.69 -4.85
C ILE A 151 17.57 9.41 -4.55
N ARG A 152 17.58 10.46 -3.71
CA ARG A 152 16.37 11.23 -3.34
C ARG A 152 15.71 11.97 -4.50
N LYS A 153 16.41 12.16 -5.61
CA LYS A 153 15.82 12.74 -6.83
C LYS A 153 15.07 11.71 -7.67
N VAL A 154 15.28 10.41 -7.43
CA VAL A 154 14.65 9.35 -8.23
C VAL A 154 13.14 9.34 -7.97
N THR A 155 12.36 9.33 -9.05
CA THR A 155 10.92 9.09 -9.00
C THR A 155 10.59 7.77 -9.68
N ILE A 156 9.47 7.15 -9.31
CA ILE A 156 8.98 5.95 -10.01
C ILE A 156 8.75 6.24 -11.51
N ALA A 157 8.35 7.47 -11.85
CA ALA A 157 8.24 7.92 -13.24
C ALA A 157 9.60 7.87 -13.97
N GLY A 158 10.66 8.32 -13.30
CA GLY A 158 12.03 8.22 -13.84
C GLY A 158 12.50 6.79 -14.01
N VAL A 159 12.20 5.91 -13.04
CA VAL A 159 12.49 4.46 -13.16
C VAL A 159 11.78 3.87 -14.38
N LEU A 160 10.48 4.12 -14.52
CA LEU A 160 9.68 3.61 -15.65
C LEU A 160 10.16 4.14 -17.01
N CYS A 161 10.55 5.42 -17.08
CA CYS A 161 11.19 6.00 -18.27
C CYS A 161 12.55 5.38 -18.60
N SER A 162 13.28 4.88 -17.61
CA SER A 162 14.61 4.30 -17.80
C SER A 162 14.57 2.83 -18.21
N ILE A 163 13.53 2.08 -17.84
CA ILE A 163 13.38 0.65 -18.15
C ILE A 163 12.43 0.37 -19.33
N GLY A 164 11.53 1.31 -19.64
CA GLY A 164 10.50 1.13 -20.65
C GLY A 164 10.90 1.72 -21.99
N ASP A 165 11.39 0.90 -22.92
CA ASP A 165 11.81 1.33 -24.27
C ASP A 165 10.75 2.15 -25.03
N LEU A 166 9.46 1.88 -24.77
CA LEU A 166 8.34 2.58 -25.41
C LEU A 166 7.69 3.64 -24.50
N VAL A 167 8.31 3.98 -23.37
CA VAL A 167 7.84 5.03 -22.46
C VAL A 167 8.56 6.33 -22.82
N SER A 168 7.93 7.13 -23.69
CA SER A 168 8.43 8.44 -24.12
C SER A 168 7.94 9.59 -23.24
N GLU A 169 6.78 9.41 -22.60
CA GLU A 169 6.13 10.38 -21.73
C GLU A 169 5.40 9.67 -20.58
N ILE A 170 5.38 10.34 -19.43
CA ILE A 170 4.74 9.88 -18.19
C ILE A 170 4.45 11.11 -17.32
N GLN A 171 3.46 11.03 -16.45
CA GLN A 171 3.18 12.06 -15.45
C GLN A 171 4.27 12.08 -14.35
N PRO A 172 4.74 13.26 -13.88
CA PRO A 172 5.78 13.34 -12.85
C PRO A 172 5.45 12.58 -11.56
N HIS A 173 4.18 12.61 -11.14
CA HIS A 173 3.70 11.86 -9.98
C HIS A 173 2.93 10.60 -10.44
N ALA A 174 3.65 9.52 -10.76
CA ALA A 174 3.04 8.34 -11.42
C ALA A 174 2.01 7.57 -10.59
N PHE A 175 1.98 7.73 -9.25
CA PHE A 175 0.92 7.16 -8.41
C PHE A 175 -0.41 7.92 -8.49
N TYR A 176 -0.40 9.12 -9.06
CA TYR A 176 -1.58 9.94 -9.27
C TYR A 176 -2.01 9.87 -10.73
N SER A 177 -3.31 10.02 -10.96
CA SER A 177 -3.88 10.07 -12.29
C SER A 177 -3.34 11.25 -13.08
N ILE A 178 -3.39 11.12 -14.41
CA ILE A 178 -3.11 12.21 -15.33
C ILE A 178 -4.17 13.31 -15.12
N SER A 179 -3.72 14.55 -14.96
CA SER A 179 -4.59 15.72 -14.77
C SER A 179 -3.90 16.99 -15.28
N SER A 180 -4.57 18.14 -15.21
CA SER A 180 -3.95 19.44 -15.51
C SER A 180 -2.73 19.73 -14.63
N ASP A 181 -2.77 19.30 -13.36
CA ASP A 181 -1.71 19.53 -12.37
C ASP A 181 -0.64 18.43 -12.41
N ASN A 182 -0.92 17.31 -13.08
CA ASN A 182 -0.02 16.17 -13.26
C ASN A 182 -0.05 15.67 -14.72
N PRO A 183 0.31 16.52 -15.71
CA PRO A 183 0.16 16.18 -17.12
C PRO A 183 1.25 15.21 -17.58
N LEU A 184 0.98 14.52 -18.68
CA LEU A 184 1.99 13.73 -19.37
C LEU A 184 3.18 14.62 -19.75
N THR A 185 4.36 14.18 -19.36
CA THR A 185 5.60 14.93 -19.52
C THR A 185 6.63 14.03 -20.17
N LYS A 186 7.37 14.56 -21.16
CA LYS A 186 8.44 13.81 -21.83
C LYS A 186 9.46 13.28 -20.83
N CYS A 187 9.91 12.06 -21.01
CA CYS A 187 10.92 11.42 -20.16
C CYS A 187 12.26 12.16 -20.13
N SER A 188 12.54 13.05 -21.09
CA SER A 188 13.74 13.92 -21.10
C SER A 188 13.60 15.17 -20.24
N SER A 189 12.42 15.47 -19.72
CA SER A 189 12.16 16.64 -18.89
C SER A 189 12.85 16.55 -17.54
N SER A 190 13.36 17.68 -17.05
CA SER A 190 13.91 17.80 -15.69
C SER A 190 12.88 17.59 -14.57
N LYS A 191 11.58 17.63 -14.91
CA LYS A 191 10.49 17.27 -13.99
C LYS A 191 10.42 15.78 -13.69
N ILE A 192 11.05 14.94 -14.52
CA ILE A 192 11.13 13.49 -14.32
C ILE A 192 12.46 13.16 -13.65
N GLY A 193 12.39 12.80 -12.37
CA GLY A 193 13.57 12.53 -11.56
C GLY A 193 14.22 11.18 -11.89
N LYS A 194 15.35 11.20 -12.58
CA LYS A 194 16.17 10.02 -12.90
C LYS A 194 17.37 9.89 -11.98
N LEU A 195 17.90 8.67 -11.88
CA LEU A 195 19.13 8.40 -11.14
C LEU A 195 20.33 8.92 -11.94
N ASP A 196 21.09 9.83 -11.33
CA ASP A 196 22.40 10.28 -11.82
C ASP A 196 23.50 9.51 -11.07
N LEU A 197 24.24 8.69 -11.81
CA LEU A 197 25.30 7.83 -11.28
C LEU A 197 26.65 8.53 -11.16
N THR A 198 26.76 9.83 -11.47
CA THR A 198 28.03 10.58 -11.39
C THR A 198 28.66 10.49 -9.99
N ALA A 199 27.86 10.41 -8.93
CA ALA A 199 28.35 10.27 -7.55
C ALA A 199 28.92 8.88 -7.20
N TRP A 200 28.89 7.92 -8.13
CA TRP A 200 29.50 6.59 -8.02
C TRP A 200 30.75 6.44 -8.90
N LYS A 201 31.16 7.50 -9.60
CA LYS A 201 32.39 7.47 -10.38
C LYS A 201 33.58 7.26 -9.44
N GLU A 202 34.36 6.22 -9.70
CA GLU A 202 35.66 5.97 -9.07
C GLU A 202 36.77 6.56 -9.95
N ASP A 203 37.78 7.16 -9.33
CA ASP A 203 38.88 7.81 -10.05
C ASP A 203 39.89 6.79 -10.62
N SER A 204 39.91 5.56 -10.08
CA SER A 204 40.72 4.44 -10.56
C SER A 204 40.03 3.12 -10.24
N CYS A 205 40.04 2.18 -11.19
CA CYS A 205 39.69 0.78 -10.93
C CYS A 205 40.92 0.09 -10.34
N GLU A 206 40.91 -0.23 -9.04
CA GLU A 206 41.81 -1.23 -8.45
C GLU A 206 41.12 -2.59 -8.37
#